data_AF-A0A414PZ92-F1
#
_entry.id   AF-A0A414PZ92-F1
#
_cell.length_a   1.000
_cell.length_b   1.000
_cell.length_c   1.000
_cell.angle_alpha   90.00
_cell.angle_beta   90.00
_cell.angle_gamma   90.00
#
_symmetry.space_group_name_H-M   'P 1'
#
loop_
_entity.id
_entity.type
_entity.pdbx_description
1 polymer ?
#
loop_
_entity_poly.entity_id
_entity_poly.type
_entity_poly.pdbx_seq_one_letter_code
_entity_poly.pdbx_strand_id
1 'polypeptide(L)'
;MELLEYLDSWLSEKIKIKESEKKIDSYTVINITETAIEAELKELPILYKDTEYKVLAFTLDENNLNESMKLSPIYTRTLYNSSDAILFAQEKNNNENLYIFYIELKSEHIEGILKKHIFMKNLNMEILKLIYLKSRLSDKIEDYQLEFPKNIHEGMIVFQSSPSSQETRGIKINYQKYESPKFKGEFINKARKSTIKINVNNGKPKNRKIFLKNFINNLELEKSKIEYYNYFEKKI
;
A
#
# COMPACT_ATOMS: atom_id res chain seq x y z
N MET A 1 -5.33 19.73 -7.27
CA MET A 1 -4.16 18.81 -7.17
C MET A 1 -4.68 17.45 -6.73
N GLU A 2 -4.20 16.36 -7.31
CA GLU A 2 -4.65 15.01 -6.92
C GLU A 2 -3.92 14.53 -5.66
N LEU A 3 -4.59 13.69 -4.85
CA LEU A 3 -4.03 13.16 -3.61
C LEU A 3 -2.66 12.49 -3.79
N LEU A 4 -2.47 11.67 -4.83
CA LEU A 4 -1.18 10.99 -5.06
C LEU A 4 -0.06 11.97 -5.40
N GLU A 5 -0.34 13.00 -6.20
CA GLU A 5 0.65 14.03 -6.55
C GLU A 5 1.07 14.83 -5.31
N TYR A 6 0.10 15.18 -4.47
CA TYR A 6 0.37 15.84 -3.19
C TYR A 6 1.20 14.94 -2.27
N LEU A 7 0.81 13.67 -2.12
CA LEU A 7 1.58 12.70 -1.32
C LEU A 7 3.00 12.55 -1.85
N ASP A 8 3.18 12.39 -3.16
CA ASP A 8 4.51 12.28 -3.76
C ASP A 8 5.37 13.51 -3.48
N SER A 9 4.79 14.71 -3.55
CA SER A 9 5.50 15.96 -3.20
C SER A 9 5.91 16.04 -1.72
N TRP A 10 5.14 15.40 -0.84
CA TRP A 10 5.33 15.46 0.61
C TRP A 10 6.27 14.38 1.13
N LEU A 11 6.33 13.23 0.44
CA LEU A 11 7.22 12.13 0.80
C LEU A 11 8.68 12.46 0.48
N SER A 12 9.57 12.19 1.42
CA SER A 12 11.01 12.34 1.21
C SER A 12 11.54 11.26 0.26
N GLU A 13 12.52 11.58 -0.59
CA GLU A 13 13.19 10.60 -1.45
C GLU A 13 13.73 9.38 -0.70
N LYS A 14 14.07 9.52 0.59
CA LYS A 14 14.61 8.44 1.42
C LYS A 14 13.61 7.32 1.75
N ILE A 15 12.31 7.58 1.63
CA ILE A 15 11.25 6.59 1.91
C ILE A 15 10.57 6.10 0.64
N LYS A 16 10.77 6.80 -0.49
CA LYS A 16 10.24 6.38 -1.79
C LYS A 16 10.99 5.16 -2.29
N ILE A 17 10.24 4.17 -2.75
CA ILE A 17 10.79 3.04 -3.49
C ILE A 17 10.93 3.49 -4.94
N LYS A 18 12.16 3.45 -5.45
CA LYS A 18 12.46 3.94 -6.80
C LYS A 18 11.87 3.03 -7.87
N GLU A 19 11.32 3.66 -8.90
CA GLU A 19 10.98 2.97 -10.13
C GLU A 19 12.25 2.61 -10.90
N SER A 20 12.21 1.48 -11.59
CA SER A 20 13.25 1.11 -12.55
C SER A 20 13.18 2.03 -13.76
N GLU A 21 14.32 2.65 -14.09
CA GLU A 21 14.49 3.41 -15.34
C GLU A 21 14.29 2.54 -16.58
N LYS A 22 14.53 1.22 -16.45
CA LYS A 22 14.29 0.25 -17.53
C LYS A 22 12.84 -0.22 -17.52
N LYS A 23 12.15 -0.01 -18.64
CA LYS A 23 10.84 -0.60 -18.92
C LYS A 23 10.98 -2.04 -19.44
N ILE A 24 10.04 -2.91 -19.07
CA ILE A 24 9.94 -4.29 -19.58
C ILE A 24 8.66 -4.38 -20.42
N ASP A 25 8.77 -4.64 -21.72
CA ASP A 25 7.62 -4.77 -22.63
C ASP A 25 6.61 -3.63 -22.51
N SER A 26 7.07 -2.38 -22.50
CA SER A 26 6.30 -1.14 -22.26
C SER A 26 5.76 -0.92 -20.84
N TYR A 27 5.99 -1.84 -19.91
CA TYR A 27 5.63 -1.67 -18.50
C TYR A 27 6.74 -0.95 -17.74
N THR A 28 6.33 -0.01 -16.89
CA THR A 28 7.15 0.51 -15.80
C THR A 28 7.23 -0.55 -14.70
N VAL A 29 8.39 -0.61 -14.03
CA VAL A 29 8.66 -1.61 -12.99
C VAL A 29 8.97 -0.91 -11.69
N ILE A 30 8.29 -1.29 -10.61
CA ILE A 30 8.64 -0.93 -9.24
C ILE A 30 9.28 -2.14 -8.61
N ASN A 31 10.50 -1.97 -8.09
CA ASN A 31 11.24 -3.05 -7.45
C ASN A 31 11.15 -2.86 -5.94
N ILE A 32 10.37 -3.74 -5.29
CA ILE A 32 10.33 -3.81 -3.83
C ILE A 32 11.48 -4.71 -3.41
N THR A 33 12.41 -4.17 -2.65
CA THR A 33 13.64 -4.87 -2.25
C THR A 33 13.66 -5.11 -0.76
N GLU A 34 14.07 -6.31 -0.36
CA GLU A 34 14.45 -6.61 1.01
C GLU A 34 15.96 -6.45 1.16
N THR A 35 16.37 -5.63 2.12
CA THR A 35 17.78 -5.27 2.33
C THR A 35 18.51 -6.24 3.24
N ALA A 36 17.79 -7.06 4.02
CA ALA A 36 18.40 -8.07 4.88
C ALA A 36 19.25 -9.07 4.08
N ILE A 37 20.50 -9.28 4.52
CA ILE A 37 21.50 -10.11 3.83
C ILE A 37 21.00 -11.56 3.67
N GLU A 38 20.33 -12.07 4.71
CA GLU A 38 19.80 -13.43 4.81
C GLU A 38 18.43 -13.62 4.14
N ALA A 39 17.86 -12.57 3.56
CA ALA A 39 16.57 -12.68 2.88
C ALA A 39 16.68 -13.57 1.63
N GLU A 40 15.82 -14.59 1.55
CA GLU A 40 15.72 -15.41 0.34
C GLU A 40 15.04 -14.62 -0.79
N LEU A 41 14.00 -13.84 -0.46
CA LEU A 41 13.26 -13.00 -1.39
C LEU A 41 13.80 -11.57 -1.36
N LYS A 42 14.87 -11.32 -2.13
CA LYS A 42 15.55 -10.01 -2.14
C LYS A 42 14.85 -8.93 -2.95
N GLU A 43 14.12 -9.30 -3.99
CA GLU A 43 13.51 -8.34 -4.90
C GLU A 43 12.20 -8.88 -5.47
N LEU A 44 11.25 -7.97 -5.61
CA LEU A 44 9.94 -8.20 -6.16
C LEU A 44 9.60 -7.12 -7.19
N PRO A 45 9.69 -7.43 -8.49
CA PRO A 45 9.28 -6.50 -9.54
C PRO A 45 7.76 -6.52 -9.73
N ILE A 46 7.12 -5.36 -9.58
CA ILE A 46 5.72 -5.12 -9.92
C ILE A 46 5.64 -4.30 -11.19
N LEU A 47 4.98 -4.85 -12.20
CA LEU A 47 4.82 -4.25 -13.52
C LEU A 47 3.48 -3.52 -13.61
N TYR A 48 3.52 -2.29 -14.10
CA TYR A 48 2.33 -1.50 -14.39
C TYR A 48 2.53 -0.64 -15.63
N LYS A 49 1.44 -0.14 -16.20
CA LYS A 49 1.50 0.81 -17.31
C LYS A 49 1.32 2.22 -16.76
N ASP A 50 2.36 3.03 -16.89
CA ASP A 50 2.33 4.44 -16.52
C ASP A 50 1.33 5.25 -17.36
N THR A 51 0.90 4.76 -18.53
CA THR A 51 -0.19 5.37 -19.30
C THR A 51 -1.57 5.13 -18.67
N GLU A 52 -1.72 4.09 -17.85
CA GLU A 52 -3.02 3.68 -17.27
C GLU A 52 -3.12 4.10 -15.79
N TYR A 53 -2.02 4.03 -15.05
CA TYR A 53 -2.00 4.25 -13.61
C TYR A 53 -0.97 5.31 -13.19
N LYS A 54 -1.33 6.11 -12.19
CA LYS A 54 -0.39 6.81 -11.30
C LYS A 54 -0.08 5.88 -10.15
N VAL A 55 1.21 5.70 -9.84
CA VAL A 55 1.64 4.79 -8.80
C VAL A 55 2.66 5.49 -7.92
N LEU A 56 2.55 5.27 -6.62
CA LEU A 56 3.44 5.80 -5.60
C LEU A 56 3.79 4.66 -4.65
N ALA A 57 5.07 4.31 -4.56
CA ALA A 57 5.56 3.25 -3.69
C ALA A 57 6.51 3.82 -2.64
N PHE A 58 6.33 3.43 -1.39
CA PHE A 58 7.22 3.82 -0.30
C PHE A 58 7.32 2.72 0.74
N THR A 59 8.34 2.81 1.60
CA THR A 59 8.54 1.90 2.73
C THR A 59 8.59 2.68 4.02
N LEU A 60 8.04 2.07 5.07
CA LEU A 60 8.18 2.53 6.45
C LEU A 60 8.95 1.50 7.30
N ASP A 61 9.37 0.38 6.70
CA ASP A 61 10.17 -0.62 7.36
C ASP A 61 11.56 -0.05 7.65
N GLU A 62 11.93 -0.02 8.92
CA GLU A 62 13.21 0.47 9.40
C GLU A 62 14.37 -0.12 8.60
N ASN A 63 14.35 -1.41 8.28
CA ASN A 63 15.44 -2.06 7.54
C ASN A 63 15.69 -1.41 6.17
N ASN A 64 14.61 -0.98 5.52
CA ASN A 64 14.63 -0.38 4.20
C ASN A 64 14.75 1.16 4.22
N LEU A 65 14.86 1.77 5.42
CA LEU A 65 15.14 3.20 5.60
C LEU A 65 16.65 3.47 5.67
N ASN A 66 17.06 4.62 5.14
CA ASN A 66 18.44 5.11 5.32
C ASN A 66 18.73 5.38 6.81
N GLU A 67 19.99 5.19 7.25
CA GLU A 67 20.42 5.33 8.67
C GLU A 67 19.94 6.63 9.34
N SER A 68 19.99 7.75 8.63
CA SER A 68 19.51 9.05 9.15
C SER A 68 18.03 9.07 9.56
N MET A 69 17.19 8.21 8.98
CA MET A 69 15.77 8.09 9.33
C MET A 69 15.49 7.04 10.40
N LYS A 70 16.32 5.99 10.51
CA LYS A 70 16.25 5.02 11.62
C LYS A 70 16.36 5.71 12.98
N LEU A 71 17.12 6.80 13.05
CA LEU A 71 17.33 7.60 14.26
C LEU A 71 16.17 8.53 14.63
N SER A 72 15.10 8.63 13.82
CA SER A 72 13.97 9.52 14.10
C SER A 72 12.97 8.87 15.08
N PRO A 73 12.58 9.53 16.19
CA PRO A 73 11.71 8.95 17.23
C PRO A 73 10.33 8.48 16.76
N ILE A 74 9.84 9.04 15.64
CA ILE A 74 8.56 8.61 15.03
C ILE A 74 8.67 7.18 14.48
N TYR A 75 9.88 6.76 14.11
CA TYR A 75 10.15 5.50 13.42
C TYR A 75 10.52 4.36 14.38
N THR A 76 10.88 4.65 15.64
CA THR A 76 11.45 3.66 16.58
C THR A 76 10.45 2.91 17.46
N ARG A 77 9.16 3.26 17.49
CA ARG A 77 8.14 2.50 18.28
C ARG A 77 6.93 2.05 17.47
N THR A 78 6.54 2.80 16.45
CA THR A 78 5.30 2.58 15.69
C THR A 78 5.50 1.65 14.48
N LEU A 79 6.75 1.46 14.03
CA LEU A 79 7.04 0.87 12.71
C LEU A 79 7.67 -0.52 12.73
N TYR A 80 7.92 -1.12 13.90
CA TYR A 80 8.31 -2.55 13.99
C TYR A 80 7.30 -3.50 13.34
N ASN A 81 6.04 -3.05 13.20
CA ASN A 81 4.97 -3.78 12.51
C ASN A 81 4.60 -3.14 11.16
N SER A 82 5.46 -2.33 10.57
CA SER A 82 5.20 -1.71 9.27
C SER A 82 5.49 -2.66 8.11
N SER A 83 4.74 -2.51 7.02
CA SER A 83 4.95 -3.35 5.84
C SER A 83 6.20 -3.01 5.08
N ASP A 84 6.82 -4.04 4.50
CA ASP A 84 8.08 -3.96 3.76
C ASP A 84 7.94 -2.96 2.60
N ALA A 85 6.75 -2.88 1.99
CA ALA A 85 6.35 -1.76 1.13
C ALA A 85 4.85 -1.43 1.22
N ILE A 86 4.53 -0.20 0.86
CA ILE A 86 3.17 0.30 0.67
C ILE A 86 3.07 0.88 -0.74
N LEU A 87 2.10 0.41 -1.52
CA LEU A 87 1.89 0.78 -2.91
C LEU A 87 0.53 1.45 -3.07
N PHE A 88 0.55 2.73 -3.43
CA PHE A 88 -0.63 3.50 -3.78
C PHE A 88 -0.77 3.49 -5.31
N ALA A 89 -1.95 3.17 -5.81
CA ALA A 89 -2.25 3.18 -7.23
C ALA A 89 -3.59 3.87 -7.49
N GLN A 90 -3.64 4.67 -8.54
CA GLN A 90 -4.84 5.38 -8.99
C GLN A 90 -4.88 5.36 -10.52
N GLU A 91 -6.06 5.21 -11.10
CA GLU A 91 -6.24 5.29 -12.56
C GLU A 91 -6.09 6.75 -13.02
N LYS A 92 -5.31 6.99 -14.08
CA LYS A 92 -5.02 8.36 -14.56
C LYS A 92 -6.25 9.15 -14.98
N ASN A 93 -7.30 8.47 -15.43
CA ASN A 93 -8.54 9.10 -15.92
C ASN A 93 -9.70 8.97 -14.91
N ASN A 94 -9.44 8.48 -13.70
CA ASN A 94 -10.47 8.22 -12.70
C ASN A 94 -9.89 8.37 -11.29
N ASN A 95 -10.16 9.53 -10.68
CA ASN A 95 -9.73 9.81 -9.32
C ASN A 95 -10.65 9.19 -8.25
N GLU A 96 -11.75 8.52 -8.62
CA GLU A 96 -12.73 8.03 -7.66
C GLU A 96 -12.22 6.87 -6.80
N ASN A 97 -11.29 6.07 -7.32
CA ASN A 97 -10.77 4.88 -6.66
C ASN A 97 -9.28 5.04 -6.36
N LEU A 98 -8.92 4.91 -5.09
CA LEU A 98 -7.56 4.71 -4.64
C LEU A 98 -7.36 3.24 -4.27
N TYR A 99 -6.30 2.63 -4.77
CA TYR A 99 -5.90 1.27 -4.40
C TYR A 99 -4.66 1.34 -3.52
N ILE A 100 -4.69 0.69 -2.37
CA ILE A 100 -3.57 0.62 -1.42
C ILE A 100 -3.21 -0.85 -1.20
N PHE A 101 -1.97 -1.21 -1.53
CA PHE A 101 -1.43 -2.54 -1.28
C PHE A 101 -0.34 -2.50 -0.23
N TYR A 102 -0.51 -3.29 0.82
CA TYR A 102 0.47 -3.54 1.85
C TYR A 102 1.24 -4.79 1.47
N ILE A 103 2.54 -4.69 1.24
CA ILE A 103 3.34 -5.74 0.65
C ILE A 103 4.36 -6.25 1.66
N GLU A 104 4.39 -7.57 1.83
CA GLU A 104 5.34 -8.27 2.66
C GLU A 104 6.16 -9.27 1.84
N LEU A 105 7.46 -9.30 2.08
CA LEU A 105 8.42 -10.26 1.55
C LEU A 105 8.87 -11.15 2.71
N LYS A 106 8.55 -12.44 2.66
CA LYS A 106 8.91 -13.41 3.69
C LYS A 106 9.77 -14.54 3.13
N SER A 107 10.91 -14.78 3.77
CA SER A 107 11.80 -15.89 3.43
C SER A 107 11.21 -17.25 3.81
N GLU A 108 10.17 -17.29 4.62
CA GLU A 108 9.52 -18.53 5.06
C GLU A 108 7.99 -18.39 5.11
N HIS A 109 7.32 -19.51 5.35
CA HIS A 109 5.87 -19.50 5.53
C HIS A 109 5.48 -18.86 6.86
N ILE A 110 4.64 -17.84 6.83
CA ILE A 110 4.21 -17.12 8.04
C ILE A 110 2.69 -17.14 8.24
N GLU A 111 2.30 -17.42 9.49
CA GLU A 111 0.93 -17.26 10.01
C GLU A 111 0.79 -15.93 10.79
N GLY A 112 -0.44 -15.43 10.96
CA GLY A 112 -0.68 -14.22 11.78
C GLY A 112 -0.39 -12.87 11.12
N ILE A 113 0.02 -12.84 9.85
CA ILE A 113 0.30 -11.61 9.06
C ILE A 113 -0.88 -10.63 8.99
N LEU A 114 -2.09 -11.13 9.24
CA LEU A 114 -3.29 -10.33 9.17
C LEU A 114 -3.36 -9.28 10.28
N LYS A 115 -2.86 -9.55 11.49
CA LYS A 115 -2.81 -8.52 12.55
C LYS A 115 -2.03 -7.29 12.09
N LYS A 116 -0.94 -7.52 11.34
CA LYS A 116 -0.14 -6.48 10.69
C LYS A 116 -0.96 -5.69 9.67
N HIS A 117 -1.71 -6.37 8.79
CA HIS A 117 -2.63 -5.72 7.85
C HIS A 117 -3.65 -4.82 8.57
N ILE A 118 -4.26 -5.27 9.68
CA ILE A 118 -5.23 -4.46 10.43
C ILE A 118 -4.58 -3.19 10.97
N PHE A 119 -3.39 -3.31 11.56
CA PHE A 119 -2.66 -2.16 12.07
C PHE A 119 -2.31 -1.16 10.98
N MET A 120 -1.75 -1.63 9.87
CA MET A 120 -1.34 -0.79 8.74
C MET A 120 -2.51 -0.07 8.08
N LYS A 121 -3.63 -0.77 7.93
CA LYS A 121 -4.88 -0.15 7.49
C LYS A 121 -5.31 1.00 8.39
N ASN A 122 -5.35 0.77 9.70
CA ASN A 122 -5.74 1.81 10.65
C ASN A 122 -4.79 3.01 10.56
N LEU A 123 -3.48 2.77 10.50
CA LEU A 123 -2.48 3.82 10.36
C LEU A 123 -2.69 4.66 9.08
N ASN A 124 -2.86 4.01 7.93
CA ASN A 124 -3.09 4.71 6.67
C ASN A 124 -4.39 5.49 6.66
N MET A 125 -5.47 4.94 7.22
CA MET A 125 -6.73 5.66 7.35
C MET A 125 -6.58 6.91 8.23
N GLU A 126 -5.83 6.83 9.34
CA GLU A 126 -5.56 8.00 10.17
C GLU A 126 -4.70 9.05 9.43
N ILE A 127 -3.68 8.63 8.68
CA ILE A 127 -2.88 9.53 7.84
C ILE A 127 -3.77 10.25 6.80
N LEU A 128 -4.62 9.50 6.09
CA LEU A 128 -5.52 10.06 5.09
C LEU A 128 -6.54 11.04 5.71
N LYS A 129 -7.09 10.72 6.89
CA LYS A 129 -7.96 11.63 7.65
C LYS A 129 -7.22 12.92 8.02
N LEU A 130 -5.99 12.82 8.52
CA LEU A 130 -5.19 14.00 8.90
C LEU A 130 -4.86 14.88 7.70
N ILE A 131 -4.47 14.28 6.57
CA ILE A 131 -4.22 15.01 5.32
C ILE A 131 -5.49 15.71 4.86
N TYR A 132 -6.64 15.02 4.91
CA TYR A 132 -7.93 15.60 4.56
C TYR A 132 -8.28 16.79 5.44
N LEU A 133 -8.19 16.64 6.76
CA LEU A 133 -8.47 17.72 7.70
C LEU A 133 -7.54 18.90 7.47
N LYS A 134 -6.23 18.64 7.30
CA LYS A 134 -5.25 19.68 6.96
C LYS A 134 -5.64 20.40 5.67
N SER A 135 -6.00 19.66 4.62
CA SER A 135 -6.34 20.24 3.33
C SER A 135 -7.57 21.15 3.43
N ARG A 136 -8.59 20.74 4.20
CA ARG A 136 -9.81 21.53 4.42
C ARG A 136 -9.62 22.74 5.33
N LEU A 137 -8.64 22.71 6.22
CA LEU A 137 -8.32 23.78 7.16
C LEU A 137 -7.15 24.66 6.71
N SER A 138 -6.53 24.37 5.56
CA SER A 138 -5.35 25.09 5.09
C SER A 138 -5.72 26.45 4.52
N ASP A 139 -4.96 27.48 4.91
CA ASP A 139 -5.01 28.80 4.26
C ASP A 139 -4.28 28.81 2.91
N LYS A 140 -3.55 27.72 2.57
CA LYS A 140 -2.93 27.55 1.25
C LYS A 140 -3.97 27.06 0.25
N ILE A 141 -4.20 27.85 -0.79
CA ILE A 141 -5.18 27.57 -1.85
C ILE A 141 -4.96 26.19 -2.49
N GLU A 142 -3.70 25.81 -2.72
CA GLU A 142 -3.31 24.53 -3.34
C GLU A 142 -3.74 23.32 -2.51
N ASP A 143 -3.55 23.36 -1.19
CA ASP A 143 -3.98 22.31 -0.26
C ASP A 143 -5.51 22.25 -0.19
N TYR A 144 -6.19 23.40 -0.19
CA TYR A 144 -7.65 23.47 -0.16
C TYR A 144 -8.32 22.84 -1.40
N GLN A 145 -7.64 22.89 -2.55
CA GLN A 145 -8.05 22.27 -3.81
C GLN A 145 -7.63 20.80 -3.95
N LEU A 146 -7.18 20.15 -2.87
CA LEU A 146 -6.84 18.74 -2.88
C LEU A 146 -8.09 17.87 -3.11
N GLU A 147 -8.05 17.07 -4.17
CA GLU A 147 -9.11 16.13 -4.52
C GLU A 147 -8.87 14.76 -3.85
N PHE A 148 -9.90 14.23 -3.19
CA PHE A 148 -9.85 12.95 -2.51
C PHE A 148 -10.62 11.86 -3.27
N PRO A 149 -10.17 10.59 -3.19
CA PRO A 149 -10.89 9.47 -3.76
C PRO A 149 -12.21 9.22 -3.01
N LYS A 150 -13.25 8.80 -3.73
CA LYS A 150 -14.54 8.40 -3.12
C LYS A 150 -14.45 7.03 -2.45
N ASN A 151 -13.67 6.14 -3.07
CA ASN A 151 -13.50 4.76 -2.64
C ASN A 151 -12.01 4.48 -2.41
N ILE A 152 -11.70 3.82 -1.30
CA ILE A 152 -10.39 3.27 -1.02
C ILE A 152 -10.54 1.75 -1.05
N HIS A 153 -9.72 1.09 -1.87
CA HIS A 153 -9.64 -0.36 -1.99
C HIS A 153 -8.31 -0.81 -1.41
N GLU A 154 -8.34 -1.72 -0.45
CA GLU A 154 -7.15 -2.11 0.29
C GLU A 154 -6.92 -3.62 0.23
N GLY A 155 -5.65 -4.03 0.18
CA GLY A 155 -5.27 -5.44 0.20
C GLY A 155 -3.88 -5.68 0.78
N MET A 156 -3.73 -6.78 1.50
CA MET A 156 -2.43 -7.28 1.94
C MET A 156 -1.92 -8.31 0.94
N ILE A 157 -0.71 -8.11 0.43
CA ILE A 157 -0.03 -9.04 -0.46
C ILE A 157 1.19 -9.59 0.27
N VAL A 158 1.26 -10.90 0.42
CA VAL A 158 2.37 -11.58 1.09
C VAL A 158 3.05 -12.47 0.07
N PHE A 159 4.27 -12.10 -0.31
CA PHE A 159 5.15 -12.96 -1.09
C PHE A 159 5.99 -13.76 -0.12
N GLN A 160 5.89 -15.08 -0.20
CA GLN A 160 6.64 -15.96 0.69
C GLN A 160 7.38 -17.03 -0.10
N SER A 161 8.60 -17.34 0.33
CA SER A 161 9.32 -18.52 -0.16
C SER A 161 8.53 -19.77 0.23
N SER A 162 8.40 -20.73 -0.67
CA SER A 162 7.76 -22.01 -0.39
C SER A 162 8.68 -23.16 -0.81
N PRO A 163 8.77 -24.23 0.01
CA PRO A 163 9.48 -25.44 -0.38
C PRO A 163 8.89 -25.99 -1.67
N SER A 164 9.75 -26.58 -2.50
CA SER A 164 9.55 -26.94 -3.91
C SER A 164 8.37 -27.87 -4.29
N SER A 165 7.47 -28.26 -3.37
CA SER A 165 6.33 -29.12 -3.71
C SER A 165 5.31 -28.39 -4.61
N GLN A 166 4.75 -29.10 -5.59
CA GLN A 166 3.83 -28.52 -6.58
C GLN A 166 2.49 -28.06 -5.96
N GLU A 167 2.10 -28.62 -4.82
CA GLU A 167 0.78 -28.40 -4.18
C GLU A 167 0.62 -27.02 -3.52
N THR A 168 1.70 -26.30 -3.24
CA THR A 168 1.67 -24.95 -2.66
C THR A 168 1.89 -23.85 -3.71
N ARG A 169 2.12 -24.18 -4.99
CA ARG A 169 2.43 -23.18 -6.02
C ARG A 169 1.16 -22.46 -6.48
N GLY A 170 1.10 -21.15 -6.31
CA GLY A 170 0.00 -20.33 -6.84
C GLY A 170 -0.32 -19.10 -6.01
N ILE A 171 -1.41 -18.42 -6.37
CA ILE A 171 -2.03 -17.38 -5.55
C ILE A 171 -2.97 -18.11 -4.58
N LYS A 172 -2.67 -18.08 -3.29
CA LYS A 172 -3.58 -18.56 -2.25
C LYS A 172 -4.18 -17.37 -1.55
N ILE A 173 -5.50 -17.21 -1.69
CA ILE A 173 -6.20 -16.13 -1.00
C ILE A 173 -6.71 -16.70 0.32
N ASN A 174 -6.14 -16.21 1.41
CA ASN A 174 -6.66 -16.52 2.73
C ASN A 174 -7.69 -15.47 3.10
N TYR A 175 -8.91 -15.95 3.35
CA TYR A 175 -10.03 -15.12 3.78
C TYR A 175 -10.21 -15.26 5.28
N GLN A 176 -10.26 -14.14 5.97
CA GLN A 176 -10.75 -14.13 7.34
C GLN A 176 -11.63 -12.90 7.55
N LYS A 177 -12.85 -13.14 8.02
CA LYS A 177 -13.81 -12.08 8.31
C LYS A 177 -13.51 -11.51 9.69
N TYR A 178 -13.34 -10.20 9.78
CA TYR A 178 -13.20 -9.49 11.05
C TYR A 178 -14.22 -8.38 11.11
N GLU A 179 -14.85 -8.23 12.27
CA GLU A 179 -15.69 -7.08 12.56
C GLU A 179 -14.80 -5.98 13.16
N SER A 180 -14.82 -4.81 12.54
CA SER A 180 -14.20 -3.62 13.13
C SER A 180 -15.24 -2.94 14.04
N PRO A 181 -14.84 -2.45 15.22
CA PRO A 181 -15.76 -1.73 16.09
C PRO A 181 -16.35 -0.52 15.36
N LYS A 182 -17.67 -0.34 15.47
CA LYS A 182 -18.37 0.82 14.91
C LYS A 182 -18.25 1.99 15.89
N PHE A 183 -17.68 3.10 15.45
CA PHE A 183 -17.71 4.36 16.20
C PHE A 183 -18.77 5.31 15.64
N LYS A 184 -19.35 6.15 16.50
CA LYS A 184 -20.41 7.10 16.15
C LYS A 184 -19.79 8.36 15.55
N GLY A 185 -20.13 8.69 14.29
CA GLY A 185 -19.65 9.90 13.59
C GLY A 185 -18.48 9.68 12.62
N GLU A 186 -18.20 8.44 12.21
CA GLU A 186 -17.03 8.11 11.38
C GLU A 186 -17.39 7.48 10.02
N PHE A 187 -16.39 7.52 9.12
CA PHE A 187 -16.31 6.80 7.85
C PHE A 187 -16.96 5.41 7.93
N ILE A 188 -17.97 5.16 7.07
CA ILE A 188 -18.67 3.88 7.03
C ILE A 188 -17.79 2.83 6.34
N ASN A 189 -17.13 1.99 7.14
CA ASN A 189 -16.36 0.84 6.66
C ASN A 189 -17.20 -0.45 6.72
N LYS A 190 -17.33 -1.16 5.59
CA LYS A 190 -17.83 -2.55 5.55
C LYS A 190 -16.68 -3.47 5.18
N ALA A 191 -16.10 -4.15 6.18
CA ALA A 191 -14.86 -4.91 5.99
C ALA A 191 -15.09 -6.36 5.56
N ARG A 192 -14.45 -6.77 4.47
CA ARG A 192 -13.98 -8.16 4.23
C ARG A 192 -12.48 -8.06 4.01
N LYS A 193 -11.68 -8.73 4.85
CA LYS A 193 -10.22 -8.68 4.77
C LYS A 193 -9.72 -9.89 3.98
N SER A 194 -8.97 -9.62 2.91
CA SER A 194 -8.29 -10.65 2.12
C SER A 194 -6.77 -10.48 2.25
N THR A 195 -6.06 -11.62 2.32
CA THR A 195 -4.61 -11.66 2.16
C THR A 195 -4.30 -12.47 0.91
N ILE A 196 -3.65 -11.84 -0.05
CA ILE A 196 -3.18 -12.47 -1.28
C ILE A 196 -1.79 -13.05 -0.99
N LYS A 197 -1.71 -14.37 -0.75
CA LYS A 197 -0.43 -15.05 -0.58
C LYS A 197 0.09 -15.53 -1.93
N ILE A 198 1.32 -15.16 -2.26
CA ILE A 198 1.99 -15.56 -3.50
C ILE A 198 3.23 -16.35 -3.15
N ASN A 199 3.20 -17.64 -3.45
CA ASN A 199 4.30 -18.54 -3.17
C ASN A 199 5.31 -18.51 -4.32
N VAL A 200 6.57 -18.18 -3.99
CA VAL A 200 7.71 -18.10 -4.92
C VAL A 200 8.73 -19.21 -4.62
N ASN A 201 9.41 -19.70 -5.66
CA ASN A 201 10.37 -20.80 -5.53
C ASN A 201 11.76 -20.26 -5.18
N ASN A 202 12.32 -20.68 -4.03
CA ASN A 202 13.65 -20.29 -3.55
C ASN A 202 13.88 -18.77 -3.58
N GLY A 203 12.88 -17.99 -3.15
CA GLY A 203 12.96 -16.53 -3.10
C GLY A 203 13.20 -15.80 -4.43
N LYS A 204 13.18 -16.51 -5.57
CA LYS A 204 13.35 -15.90 -6.90
C LYS A 204 12.03 -15.99 -7.65
N PRO A 205 11.42 -14.85 -8.06
CA PRO A 205 10.33 -14.87 -9.03
C PRO A 205 10.90 -15.24 -10.41
N LYS A 206 11.37 -16.48 -10.59
CA LYS A 206 11.81 -16.96 -11.91
C LYS A 206 10.59 -16.91 -12.85
N ASN A 207 10.62 -15.95 -13.78
CA ASN A 207 9.73 -15.79 -14.92
C ASN A 207 8.26 -15.43 -14.62
N ARG A 208 7.91 -14.98 -13.41
CA ARG A 208 6.55 -14.49 -13.13
C ARG A 208 6.54 -12.97 -13.15
N LYS A 209 6.09 -12.39 -14.27
CA LYS A 209 5.71 -10.98 -14.35
C LYS A 209 4.50 -10.77 -13.44
N ILE A 210 4.66 -9.98 -12.40
CA ILE A 210 3.57 -9.64 -11.47
C ILE A 210 3.00 -8.31 -11.94
N PHE A 211 1.76 -8.33 -12.42
CA PHE A 211 1.10 -7.14 -12.96
C PHE A 211 0.20 -6.51 -11.90
N LEU A 212 0.33 -5.20 -11.68
CA LEU A 212 -0.51 -4.42 -10.75
C LEU A 212 -2.00 -4.59 -11.04
N LYS A 213 -2.38 -4.61 -12.32
CA LYS A 213 -3.75 -4.87 -12.80
C LYS A 213 -4.37 -6.13 -12.18
N ASN A 214 -3.58 -7.18 -11.94
CA ASN A 214 -4.10 -8.43 -11.39
C ASN A 214 -4.57 -8.26 -9.93
N PHE A 215 -3.98 -7.32 -9.20
CA PHE A 215 -4.40 -6.99 -7.84
C PHE A 215 -5.62 -6.08 -7.85
N ILE A 216 -5.60 -5.04 -8.69
CA ILE A 216 -6.70 -4.06 -8.82
C ILE A 216 -8.02 -4.74 -9.22
N ASN A 217 -7.96 -5.70 -10.16
CA ASN A 217 -9.15 -6.41 -10.64
C ASN A 217 -9.66 -7.49 -9.67
N ASN A 218 -9.05 -7.62 -8.49
CA ASN A 218 -9.48 -8.60 -7.51
C ASN A 218 -10.74 -8.12 -6.78
N LEU A 219 -11.85 -8.84 -6.95
CA LEU A 219 -13.15 -8.52 -6.34
C LEU A 219 -13.14 -8.59 -4.80
N GLU A 220 -12.08 -9.15 -4.21
CA GLU A 220 -11.96 -9.39 -2.78
C GLU A 220 -11.16 -8.31 -2.03
N LEU A 221 -10.81 -7.20 -2.72
CA LEU A 221 -10.23 -6.04 -2.04
C LEU A 221 -11.22 -5.42 -1.06
N GLU A 222 -10.71 -5.00 0.09
CA GLU A 222 -11.54 -4.35 1.09
C GLU A 222 -11.91 -2.94 0.61
N LYS A 223 -13.21 -2.64 0.55
CA LYS A 223 -13.69 -1.33 0.11
C LYS A 223 -14.14 -0.46 1.28
N SER A 224 -13.43 0.64 1.47
CA SER A 224 -13.79 1.75 2.35
C SER A 224 -14.36 2.91 1.53
N LYS A 225 -15.37 3.58 2.07
CA LYS A 225 -15.98 4.75 1.43
C LYS A 225 -15.66 5.99 2.25
N ILE A 226 -15.15 7.03 1.59
CA ILE A 226 -15.03 8.35 2.18
C ILE A 226 -16.39 9.04 2.05
N GLU A 227 -17.07 9.25 3.17
CA GLU A 227 -18.26 10.08 3.21
C GLU A 227 -17.85 11.47 3.65
N TYR A 228 -18.01 12.43 2.72
CA TYR A 228 -17.67 13.82 2.94
C TYR A 228 -18.68 14.44 3.90
N TYR A 229 -18.21 14.84 5.06
CA TYR A 229 -18.95 15.75 5.92
C TYR A 229 -18.39 17.15 5.72
N ASN A 230 -19.24 18.10 5.31
CA ASN A 230 -18.95 19.52 5.41
C ASN A 230 -18.93 19.89 6.91
N TYR A 231 -17.84 19.57 7.59
CA TYR A 231 -17.67 19.94 9.01
C TYR A 231 -17.57 21.45 9.20
N PHE A 232 -17.29 22.20 8.14
CA PHE A 232 -17.15 23.64 8.16
C PHE A 232 -17.87 24.26 6.97
N GLU A 233 -19.20 24.30 7.00
CA GLU A 233 -19.87 25.46 6.39
C GLU A 233 -19.36 26.68 7.17
N LYS A 234 -18.43 27.44 6.57
CA LYS A 234 -18.26 28.83 6.97
C LYS A 234 -19.63 29.46 6.73
N LYS A 235 -20.39 29.69 7.81
CA LYS A 235 -21.47 30.66 7.77
C LYS A 235 -20.82 31.99 7.36
N ILE A 236 -21.05 32.37 6.10
CA ILE A 236 -20.80 33.72 5.60
C ILE A 236 -21.81 34.64 6.28
#